data_AF-A0A938QLA8-F1
#
_entry.id   AF-A0A938QLA8-F1
#
_cell.length_a   1.000
_cell.length_b   1.000
_cell.length_c   1.000
_cell.angle_alpha   90.00
_cell.angle_beta   90.00
_cell.angle_gamma   90.00
#
_symmetry.space_group_name_H-M   'P 1'
#
loop_
_entity.id
_entity.type
_entity.pdbx_description
1 polymer ?
#
loop_
_entity_poly.entity_id
_entity_poly.type
_entity_poly.pdbx_seq_one_letter_code
_entity_poly.pdbx_strand_id
1 'polypeptide(L)'
;MRALSLLGLAFAISPLTTGCGPILTVWLISDAEAKLAGARAAQAEQNAVYEFTAAEAYLTKAHEELGYADYGPAIDYAFKANNLAAQGAERARDQRSKHLDQQDSSGSTSQDAPSAPPTPPSARAPSGVTIKKSPSTSGQGSPQ
;
A
#
# COMPACT_ATOMS: atom_id res chain seq x y z
N MET A 1 -6.10 -52.93 34.37
CA MET A 1 -6.88 -51.67 34.41
C MET A 1 -6.01 -50.41 34.44
N ARG A 2 -4.82 -50.38 35.07
CA ARG A 2 -3.91 -49.21 35.05
C ARG A 2 -3.25 -48.90 33.69
N ALA A 3 -3.11 -49.89 32.81
CA ALA A 3 -2.55 -49.71 31.47
C ALA A 3 -3.51 -49.02 30.47
N LEU A 4 -4.83 -49.11 30.70
CA LEU A 4 -5.83 -48.41 29.87
C LEU A 4 -5.86 -46.90 30.17
N SER A 5 -5.51 -46.49 31.39
CA SER A 5 -5.47 -45.07 31.79
C SER A 5 -4.30 -44.30 31.17
N LEU A 6 -3.17 -44.97 30.89
CA LEU A 6 -2.02 -44.33 30.23
C LEU A 6 -2.21 -44.19 28.72
N LEU A 7 -2.96 -45.11 28.08
CA LEU A 7 -3.27 -45.02 26.65
C LEU A 7 -4.33 -43.94 26.35
N GLY A 8 -5.26 -43.69 27.28
CA GLY A 8 -6.23 -42.60 27.19
C GLY A 8 -5.60 -41.21 27.36
N LEU A 9 -4.57 -41.07 28.21
CA LEU A 9 -3.87 -39.79 28.42
C LEU A 9 -2.96 -39.42 27.23
N ALA A 10 -2.40 -40.41 26.53
CA ALA A 10 -1.60 -40.18 25.33
C ALA A 10 -2.47 -39.68 24.15
N PHE A 11 -3.72 -40.12 24.04
CA PHE A 11 -4.64 -39.67 22.98
C PHE A 11 -5.20 -38.26 23.24
N ALA A 12 -5.25 -37.82 24.50
CA ALA A 12 -5.75 -36.48 24.87
C ALA A 12 -4.77 -35.34 24.49
N ILE A 13 -3.49 -35.63 24.24
CA ILE A 13 -2.46 -34.63 23.87
C ILE A 13 -2.25 -34.57 22.34
N SER A 14 -2.86 -35.50 21.60
CA SER A 14 -2.65 -35.63 20.16
C SER A 14 -3.28 -34.56 19.24
N PRO A 15 -4.21 -33.66 19.63
CA PRO A 15 -4.76 -32.70 18.67
C PRO A 15 -3.86 -31.47 18.40
N LEU A 16 -2.67 -31.36 18.99
CA LEU A 16 -1.82 -30.17 18.82
C LEU A 16 -0.98 -30.14 17.54
N THR A 17 -0.87 -31.24 16.78
CA THR A 17 0.05 -31.32 15.63
C THR A 17 -0.56 -30.98 14.27
N THR A 18 -1.87 -30.70 14.20
CA THR A 18 -2.56 -30.28 12.96
C THR A 18 -2.72 -28.75 12.82
N GLY A 19 -2.07 -27.96 13.67
CA GLY A 19 -2.36 -26.51 13.83
C GLY A 19 -1.32 -25.50 13.33
N CYS A 20 -0.35 -25.88 12.50
CA CYS A 20 0.69 -24.91 12.07
C CYS A 20 0.21 -23.90 11.00
N GLY A 21 -0.88 -24.19 10.29
CA GLY A 21 -1.44 -23.34 9.23
C GLY A 21 -1.90 -21.96 9.70
N PRO A 22 -2.75 -21.85 10.74
CA PRO A 22 -3.25 -20.58 11.23
C PRO A 22 -2.15 -19.60 11.66
N ILE A 23 -1.17 -20.07 12.43
CA ILE A 23 -0.08 -19.22 12.95
C ILE A 23 0.79 -18.69 11.81
N LEU A 24 1.17 -19.57 10.88
CA LEU A 24 1.98 -19.19 9.73
C LEU A 24 1.26 -18.19 8.83
N THR A 25 -0.04 -18.39 8.59
CA THR A 25 -0.86 -17.52 7.75
C THR A 25 -0.92 -16.10 8.33
N VAL A 26 -1.25 -15.97 9.62
CA VAL A 26 -1.32 -14.67 10.30
C VAL A 26 0.03 -13.96 10.24
N TRP A 27 1.12 -14.68 10.52
CA TRP A 27 2.47 -14.11 10.45
C TRP A 27 2.79 -13.56 9.05
N LEU A 28 2.49 -14.33 8.01
CA LEU A 28 2.82 -13.96 6.63
C LEU A 28 1.98 -12.78 6.12
N ILE A 29 0.71 -12.70 6.53
CA ILE A 29 -0.16 -11.56 6.25
C ILE A 29 0.39 -10.30 6.94
N SER A 30 0.75 -10.37 8.23
CA SER A 30 1.34 -9.24 8.95
C SER A 30 2.67 -8.77 8.33
N ASP A 31 3.51 -9.69 7.88
CA ASP A 31 4.75 -9.35 7.17
C ASP A 31 4.47 -8.70 5.81
N ALA A 32 3.48 -9.18 5.07
CA ALA A 32 3.05 -8.56 3.81
C ALA A 32 2.46 -7.15 4.02
N GLU A 33 1.65 -6.94 5.06
CA GLU A 33 1.14 -5.62 5.47
C GLU A 33 2.28 -4.63 5.75
N ALA A 34 3.27 -5.06 6.54
CA ALA A 34 4.44 -4.24 6.85
C ALA A 34 5.23 -3.86 5.59
N LYS A 35 5.44 -4.80 4.66
CA LYS A 35 6.11 -4.53 3.39
C LYS A 35 5.30 -3.61 2.48
N LEU A 36 3.98 -3.77 2.43
CA LEU A 36 3.10 -2.93 1.64
C LEU A 36 3.11 -1.48 2.17
N ALA A 37 3.12 -1.29 3.49
CA ALA A 37 3.33 0.02 4.10
C ALA A 37 4.69 0.62 3.71
N GLY A 38 5.75 -0.19 3.67
CA GLY A 38 7.06 0.22 3.17
C GLY A 38 7.05 0.62 1.68
N ALA A 39 6.31 -0.11 0.84
CA ALA A 39 6.13 0.22 -0.57
C ALA A 39 5.36 1.54 -0.75
N ARG A 40 4.30 1.76 0.05
CA ARG A 40 3.58 3.04 0.07
C ARG A 40 4.48 4.19 0.48
N ALA A 41 5.30 4.00 1.53
CA ALA A 41 6.28 5.01 1.96
C ALA A 41 7.32 5.33 0.87
N ALA A 42 7.69 4.35 0.04
CA ALA A 42 8.55 4.56 -1.12
C ALA A 42 7.83 5.25 -2.31
N GLN A 43 6.53 5.54 -2.21
CA GLN A 43 5.66 6.06 -3.27
C GLN A 43 5.49 5.08 -4.44
N ALA A 44 5.40 3.78 -4.15
CA ALA A 44 5.14 2.75 -5.14
C ALA A 44 3.79 2.91 -5.86
N GLU A 45 2.80 3.54 -5.23
CA GLU A 45 1.51 3.90 -5.86
C GLU A 45 1.67 4.69 -7.17
N GLN A 46 2.75 5.45 -7.32
CA GLN A 46 3.02 6.30 -8.48
C GLN A 46 4.15 5.74 -9.34
N ASN A 47 5.16 5.16 -8.70
CA ASN A 47 6.41 4.75 -9.35
C ASN A 47 6.50 3.25 -9.67
N ALA A 48 5.60 2.43 -9.12
CA ALA A 48 5.54 0.99 -9.31
C ALA A 48 4.09 0.48 -9.18
N VAL A 49 3.19 1.10 -9.97
CA VAL A 49 1.73 0.95 -9.86
C VAL A 49 1.29 -0.51 -9.90
N TYR A 50 1.85 -1.29 -10.83
CA TYR A 50 1.49 -2.70 -10.98
C TYR A 50 1.82 -3.52 -9.73
N GLU A 51 3.07 -3.44 -9.24
CA GLU A 51 3.50 -4.18 -8.06
C GLU A 51 2.68 -3.80 -6.83
N PHE A 52 2.44 -2.50 -6.64
CA PHE A 52 1.72 -1.99 -5.49
C PHE A 52 0.25 -2.45 -5.48
N THR A 53 -0.46 -2.22 -6.58
CA THR A 53 -1.88 -2.59 -6.71
C THR A 53 -2.09 -4.10 -6.66
N ALA A 54 -1.19 -4.88 -7.29
CA ALA A 54 -1.25 -6.32 -7.22
C ALA A 54 -0.99 -6.83 -5.79
N ALA A 55 -0.04 -6.23 -5.06
CA ALA A 55 0.18 -6.55 -3.66
C ALA A 55 -1.04 -6.27 -2.78
N GLU A 56 -1.71 -5.13 -2.96
CA GLU A 56 -2.98 -4.80 -2.28
C GLU A 56 -4.08 -5.83 -2.56
N ALA A 57 -4.25 -6.20 -3.83
CA ALA A 57 -5.26 -7.16 -4.24
C ALA A 57 -5.00 -8.56 -3.65
N TYR A 58 -3.75 -9.03 -3.70
CA TYR A 58 -3.38 -10.32 -3.13
C TYR A 58 -3.49 -10.34 -1.60
N LEU A 59 -3.16 -9.23 -0.93
CA LEU A 59 -3.29 -9.13 0.51
C LEU A 59 -4.76 -9.16 0.95
N THR A 60 -5.61 -8.44 0.22
CA THR A 60 -7.06 -8.50 0.40
C THR A 60 -7.57 -9.93 0.22
N LYS A 61 -7.12 -10.60 -0.85
CA LYS A 61 -7.49 -11.99 -1.11
C LYS A 61 -7.01 -12.96 -0.03
N ALA A 62 -5.80 -12.76 0.51
CA ALA A 62 -5.29 -13.56 1.61
C ALA A 62 -6.17 -13.45 2.87
N HIS A 63 -6.68 -12.26 3.17
CA HIS A 63 -7.63 -12.03 4.26
C HIS A 63 -8.98 -12.72 4.04
N GLU A 64 -9.49 -12.74 2.79
CA GLU A 64 -10.71 -13.50 2.45
C GLU A 64 -10.54 -14.99 2.76
N GLU A 65 -9.45 -15.61 2.28
CA GLU A 65 -9.20 -17.04 2.47
C GLU A 65 -8.92 -17.39 3.94
N LEU A 66 -8.22 -16.51 4.68
CA LEU A 66 -8.06 -16.65 6.12
C LEU A 66 -9.43 -16.66 6.83
N GLY A 67 -10.36 -15.80 6.40
CA GLY A 67 -11.73 -15.76 6.91
C GLY A 67 -12.51 -17.07 6.67
N TYR A 68 -12.21 -17.77 5.57
CA TYR A 68 -12.76 -19.11 5.28
C TYR A 68 -12.01 -20.25 5.99
N ALA A 69 -10.99 -19.95 6.79
CA ALA A 69 -10.06 -20.91 7.36
C ALA A 69 -9.36 -21.79 6.30
N ASP A 70 -9.24 -21.30 5.05
CA ASP A 70 -8.51 -21.97 3.98
C ASP A 70 -7.05 -21.47 3.96
N TYR A 71 -6.25 -22.05 4.85
CA TYR A 71 -4.90 -21.56 5.13
C TYR A 71 -3.92 -21.73 3.97
N GLY A 72 -4.10 -22.76 3.11
CA GLY A 72 -3.19 -23.00 1.99
C GLY A 72 -3.20 -21.86 0.97
N PRO A 73 -4.36 -21.54 0.36
CA PRO A 73 -4.53 -20.38 -0.50
C PRO A 73 -4.21 -19.06 0.19
N ALA A 74 -4.58 -18.89 1.48
CA ALA A 74 -4.24 -17.69 2.23
C ALA A 74 -2.72 -17.46 2.31
N ILE A 75 -1.94 -18.51 2.58
CA ILE A 75 -0.48 -18.48 2.59
C ILE A 75 0.07 -18.13 1.19
N ASP A 76 -0.44 -18.75 0.13
CA ASP A 76 0.01 -18.48 -1.24
C ASP A 76 -0.22 -17.02 -1.65
N TYR A 77 -1.38 -16.47 -1.32
CA TYR A 77 -1.70 -15.07 -1.61
C TYR A 77 -0.89 -14.10 -0.75
N ALA A 78 -0.73 -14.37 0.55
CA ALA A 78 0.10 -13.57 1.42
C ALA A 78 1.57 -13.56 0.96
N PHE A 79 2.11 -14.69 0.50
CA PHE A 79 3.46 -14.77 -0.07
C PHE A 79 3.60 -13.94 -1.34
N LYS A 80 2.62 -14.01 -2.26
CA LYS A 80 2.61 -13.18 -3.47
C LYS A 80 2.56 -11.69 -3.13
N ALA A 81 1.69 -11.29 -2.21
CA ALA A 81 1.58 -9.91 -1.74
C ALA A 81 2.90 -9.40 -1.16
N ASN A 82 3.55 -10.22 -0.33
CA ASN A 82 4.85 -9.94 0.28
C ASN A 82 5.93 -9.62 -0.77
N ASN A 83 6.06 -10.51 -1.76
CA ASN A 83 7.06 -10.39 -2.83
C ASN A 83 6.80 -9.18 -3.72
N LEU A 84 5.53 -8.94 -4.08
CA LEU A 84 5.15 -7.80 -4.91
C LEU A 84 5.35 -6.48 -4.16
N ALA A 85 5.01 -6.41 -2.87
CA ALA A 85 5.27 -5.22 -2.05
C ALA A 85 6.77 -4.91 -1.96
N ALA A 86 7.62 -5.92 -1.76
CA ALA A 86 9.07 -5.76 -1.77
C ALA A 86 9.57 -5.22 -3.11
N GLN A 87 9.12 -5.82 -4.23
CA GLN A 87 9.48 -5.38 -5.58
C GLN A 87 8.98 -3.97 -5.87
N GLY A 88 7.77 -3.62 -5.44
CA GLY A 88 7.19 -2.30 -5.61
C GLY A 88 7.98 -1.23 -4.87
N ALA A 89 8.39 -1.51 -3.62
CA ALA A 89 9.25 -0.61 -2.86
C ALA A 89 10.59 -0.38 -3.57
N GLU A 90 11.20 -1.43 -4.10
CA GLU A 90 12.48 -1.33 -4.80
C GLU A 90 12.36 -0.54 -6.10
N ARG A 91 11.42 -0.90 -6.97
CA ARG A 91 11.18 -0.18 -8.22
C ARG A 91 10.84 1.28 -7.99
N ALA A 92 10.09 1.59 -6.93
CA ALA A 92 9.77 2.97 -6.60
C ALA A 92 11.01 3.80 -6.24
N ARG A 93 11.98 3.21 -5.54
CA ARG A 93 13.28 3.85 -5.26
C ARG A 93 14.10 4.03 -6.54
N ASP A 94 14.12 3.02 -7.41
CA ASP A 94 14.85 3.07 -8.69
C ASP A 94 14.30 4.12 -9.65
N GLN A 95 12.98 4.32 -9.71
CA GLN A 95 12.41 5.37 -10.55
C GLN A 95 12.71 6.77 -10.00
N ARG A 96 12.73 6.90 -8.66
CA ARG A 96 13.07 8.17 -8.02
C ARG A 96 14.51 8.58 -8.31
N SER A 97 15.47 7.66 -8.21
CA SER A 97 16.87 7.96 -8.52
C SER A 97 17.05 8.39 -9.99
N LYS A 98 16.42 7.69 -10.93
CA LYS A 98 16.47 8.04 -12.37
C LYS A 98 15.95 9.45 -12.68
N HIS A 99 14.93 9.93 -11.96
CA HIS A 99 14.42 11.29 -12.14
C HIS A 99 15.41 12.35 -11.63
N LEU A 100 16.14 12.06 -10.54
CA LEU A 100 17.18 12.96 -10.04
C LEU A 100 18.33 13.09 -11.05
N ASP A 101 18.79 11.97 -11.62
CA ASP A 101 19.86 11.96 -12.61
C ASP A 101 19.51 12.74 -13.90
N GLN A 102 18.25 12.66 -14.35
CA GLN A 102 17.77 13.38 -15.53
C GLN A 102 17.64 14.89 -15.30
N GLN A 103 17.36 15.31 -14.06
CA GLN A 103 17.25 16.72 -13.71
C GLN A 103 18.63 17.42 -13.76
N ASP A 104 19.69 16.73 -13.33
CA ASP A 104 21.06 17.24 -13.41
C ASP A 104 21.57 17.28 -14.86
N SER A 105 21.11 16.35 -15.70
CA SER A 105 21.48 16.26 -17.12
C SER A 105 20.79 17.30 -18.01
N SER A 106 19.56 17.72 -17.66
CA SER A 106 18.75 18.65 -18.46
C SER A 106 19.03 20.13 -18.15
N GLY A 107 19.82 20.43 -17.11
CA GLY A 107 20.25 21.78 -16.75
C GLY A 107 21.30 22.41 -17.67
N SER A 108 21.78 21.69 -18.69
CA SER A 108 22.81 22.14 -19.64
C SER A 108 22.26 22.41 -21.06
N THR A 109 21.01 22.86 -21.19
CA THR A 109 20.58 23.58 -22.39
C THR A 109 20.35 25.03 -22.01
N SER A 110 21.43 25.81 -22.10
CA SER A 110 21.40 27.26 -22.12
C SER A 110 20.41 27.71 -23.20
N GLN A 111 19.25 28.19 -22.76
CA GLN A 111 18.45 29.11 -23.56
C GLN A 111 19.28 30.38 -23.70
N ASP A 112 19.82 30.57 -24.90
CA ASP A 112 20.26 31.87 -25.38
C ASP A 112 19.15 32.89 -25.10
N ALA A 113 19.48 33.86 -24.28
CA ALA A 113 18.66 35.02 -24.01
C ALA A 113 18.60 35.92 -25.26
N PRO A 114 17.42 36.44 -25.64
CA PRO A 114 17.34 37.72 -26.30
C PRO A 114 17.30 38.82 -25.22
N SER A 115 18.36 39.61 -25.19
CA SER A 115 18.57 40.75 -24.30
C SER A 115 17.45 41.81 -24.39
N ALA A 116 16.85 42.05 -23.22
CA ALA A 116 16.51 43.35 -22.61
C ALA A 116 15.30 44.21 -23.10
N PRO A 117 14.73 45.07 -22.21
CA PRO A 117 13.37 45.64 -22.28
C PRO A 117 13.32 47.13 -22.70
N PRO A 118 12.11 47.69 -22.94
CA PRO A 118 11.74 48.94 -22.25
C PRO A 118 10.33 48.93 -21.60
N THR A 119 10.16 49.94 -20.74
CA THR A 119 9.24 50.22 -19.61
C THR A 119 7.75 50.54 -19.92
N PRO A 120 6.86 50.71 -18.89
CA PRO A 120 5.39 50.58 -18.96
C PRO A 120 4.62 51.90 -19.19
N PRO A 121 3.28 51.82 -19.41
CA PRO A 121 2.32 52.55 -18.57
C PRO A 121 1.12 51.67 -18.17
N SER A 122 0.78 51.60 -16.89
CA SER A 122 -0.27 52.41 -16.23
C SER A 122 -1.73 52.08 -16.62
N ALA A 123 -2.48 51.66 -15.59
CA ALA A 123 -3.94 51.69 -15.44
C ALA A 123 -4.79 50.60 -16.14
N ARG A 124 -5.45 49.72 -15.35
CA ARG A 124 -6.80 49.97 -14.78
C ARG A 124 -7.40 48.68 -14.17
N ALA A 125 -7.57 48.65 -12.85
CA ALA A 125 -8.62 47.85 -12.15
C ALA A 125 -9.98 48.60 -12.29
N PRO A 126 -11.17 48.06 -11.94
CA PRO A 126 -11.51 46.87 -11.13
C PRO A 126 -12.56 45.96 -11.82
N SER A 127 -12.89 44.74 -11.37
CA SER A 127 -13.87 44.42 -10.31
C SER A 127 -14.01 42.89 -10.33
N GLY A 128 -13.83 42.17 -9.23
CA GLY A 128 -14.93 41.88 -8.32
C GLY A 128 -15.78 40.69 -8.82
N VAL A 129 -15.34 39.45 -8.56
CA VAL A 129 -16.24 38.29 -8.47
C VAL A 129 -15.93 37.52 -7.20
N THR A 130 -16.75 37.80 -6.20
CA THR A 130 -16.89 37.05 -4.95
C THR A 130 -17.52 35.69 -5.26
N ILE A 131 -16.76 34.59 -5.24
CA ILE A 131 -17.37 33.26 -5.14
C ILE A 131 -17.69 33.00 -3.67
N LYS A 132 -18.99 33.08 -3.40
CA LYS A 132 -19.67 32.90 -2.12
C LYS A 132 -19.45 31.47 -1.62
N LYS A 133 -18.75 31.34 -0.48
CA LYS A 133 -18.80 30.15 0.38
C LYS A 133 -20.25 29.99 0.87
N SER A 134 -20.90 28.88 0.53
CA SER A 134 -22.17 28.48 1.16
C SER A 134 -21.92 27.31 2.13
N PRO A 135 -22.45 27.39 3.36
CA PRO A 135 -22.27 26.37 4.40
C PRO A 135 -23.40 25.32 4.41
N SER A 136 -23.05 24.15 4.95
CA SER A 136 -23.86 23.22 5.76
C SER A 136 -25.32 22.91 5.39
N THR A 137 -25.56 21.64 5.09
CA THR A 137 -26.78 20.88 5.41
C THR A 137 -26.29 19.55 5.98
N SER A 138 -26.08 19.41 7.29
CA SER A 138 -27.09 19.03 8.29
C SER A 138 -28.24 18.20 7.70
N GLY A 139 -28.06 16.89 7.68
CA GLY A 139 -29.06 15.88 7.35
C GLY A 139 -29.06 14.83 8.45
N GLN A 140 -29.75 15.16 9.54
CA GLN A 140 -30.11 14.32 10.67
C GLN A 140 -31.26 13.39 10.28
N GLY A 141 -31.18 12.11 10.64
CA GLY A 141 -32.24 11.11 10.50
C GLY A 141 -31.67 9.70 10.74
N SER A 142 -31.40 9.34 11.99
CA SER A 142 -32.28 8.61 12.94
C SER A 142 -32.35 7.10 12.66
N PRO A 143 -32.18 6.26 13.70
CA PRO A 143 -32.14 4.80 13.60
C PRO A 143 -33.55 4.19 13.52
N GLN A 144 -33.63 3.02 12.89
CA GLN A 144 -34.71 2.04 13.06
C GLN A 144 -34.04 0.71 13.42
#